data_AF-A0A1T5G654-F1
#
_entry.id   AF-A0A1T5G654-F1
#
_cell.length_a   1.000
_cell.length_b   1.000
_cell.length_c   1.000
_cell.angle_alpha   90.00
_cell.angle_beta   90.00
_cell.angle_gamma   90.00
#
_symmetry.space_group_name_H-M   'P 1'
#
loop_
_entity.id
_entity.type
_entity.pdbx_description
1 polymer ?
#
loop_
_entity_poly.entity_id
_entity_poly.type
_entity_poly.pdbx_seq_one_letter_code
_entity_poly.pdbx_strand_id
1 'polypeptide(L)'
;MREQRSTRLGSTIHAYAVTAADPNARVFRSYAPYAPLFAEGSLAVIADPRSTRWLGDFNGPVNGEHVRDTMARAAGLSAPPRLRLGPEVRREAAIVLCPHAAERFKEWPERYWSLLAEALLGSGVPVIVLPAPGRDEMRWPSGVHERQVDLAGMSRVLSTAVAMVGPDSGHIHLADAWETPVVGLYAATSAATYGPYNGARHCVDRHREVYPARQPYDSSVHVHGTPMHAISPDDALAAVNGALNKKSSPSP
;
A
#
# COMPACT_ATOMS: atom_id res chain seq x y z
N MET A 1 36.96 -1.94 -10.57
CA MET A 1 35.59 -1.78 -10.04
C MET A 1 34.70 -2.76 -10.76
N ARG A 2 34.05 -3.70 -10.06
CA ARG A 2 33.04 -4.57 -10.68
C ARG A 2 31.82 -3.71 -11.00
N GLU A 3 31.32 -3.76 -12.23
CA GLU A 3 30.02 -3.18 -12.58
C GLU A 3 28.96 -3.80 -11.65
N GLN A 4 28.28 -2.96 -10.86
CA GLN A 4 27.13 -3.38 -10.08
C GLN A 4 26.03 -3.80 -11.06
N ARG A 5 25.65 -5.09 -11.03
CA ARG A 5 24.53 -5.60 -11.81
C ARG A 5 23.24 -4.91 -11.32
N SER A 6 22.45 -4.40 -12.26
CA SER A 6 21.13 -3.81 -11.95
C SER A 6 20.04 -4.69 -12.57
N THR A 7 19.09 -5.17 -11.77
CA THR A 7 17.96 -6.00 -12.23
C THR A 7 16.64 -5.27 -11.99
N ARG A 8 15.74 -5.32 -12.98
CA ARG A 8 14.44 -4.63 -12.97
C ARG A 8 13.50 -5.27 -11.95
N LEU A 9 12.85 -4.45 -11.14
CA LEU A 9 11.77 -4.86 -10.24
C LEU A 9 10.48 -4.31 -10.84
N GLY A 10 9.43 -5.13 -10.83
CA GLY A 10 8.11 -4.71 -11.28
C GLY A 10 7.68 -3.39 -10.62
N SER A 11 6.89 -2.60 -11.35
CA SER A 11 6.39 -1.27 -10.96
C SER A 11 5.55 -1.24 -9.68
N THR A 12 5.21 -2.41 -9.13
CA THR A 12 4.27 -2.59 -8.02
C THR A 12 4.89 -2.38 -6.64
N ILE A 13 6.21 -2.51 -6.49
CA ILE A 13 6.76 -2.92 -5.19
C ILE A 13 7.57 -1.83 -4.45
N HIS A 14 7.87 -0.67 -5.07
CA HIS A 14 8.81 0.31 -4.50
C HIS A 14 8.47 1.80 -4.64
N ALA A 15 7.31 2.16 -5.18
CA ALA A 15 7.04 3.56 -5.57
C ALA A 15 6.96 4.58 -4.43
N TYR A 16 6.96 4.16 -3.16
CA TYR A 16 6.93 5.06 -2.02
C TYR A 16 8.22 5.09 -1.21
N ALA A 17 9.31 4.48 -1.69
CA ALA A 17 10.58 4.63 -0.99
C ALA A 17 11.05 6.10 -1.00
N VAL A 18 10.87 6.84 -2.10
CA VAL A 18 11.28 8.26 -2.16
C VAL A 18 10.50 9.02 -3.23
N THR A 19 9.60 9.88 -2.80
CA THR A 19 9.14 11.04 -3.60
C THR A 19 9.31 12.37 -2.87
N ALA A 20 9.82 12.36 -1.63
CA ALA A 20 10.03 13.57 -0.84
C ALA A 20 11.51 14.03 -0.76
N ALA A 21 12.48 13.19 -1.11
CA ALA A 21 13.89 13.55 -1.07
C ALA A 21 14.41 13.81 -2.49
N ASP A 22 14.46 15.09 -2.87
CA ASP A 22 14.96 15.64 -4.14
C ASP A 22 14.35 15.03 -5.42
N PRO A 23 13.50 15.77 -6.18
CA PRO A 23 12.96 15.29 -7.45
C PRO A 23 14.03 14.97 -8.51
N ASN A 24 15.28 15.38 -8.30
CA ASN A 24 16.42 15.07 -9.16
C ASN A 24 17.26 13.87 -8.68
N ALA A 25 17.01 13.36 -7.46
CA ALA A 25 17.71 12.19 -6.95
C ALA A 25 17.29 10.94 -7.74
N ARG A 26 18.26 10.23 -8.30
CA ARG A 26 18.05 8.95 -9.01
C ARG A 26 18.30 7.72 -8.14
N VAL A 27 18.88 7.93 -6.97
CA VAL A 27 19.24 6.88 -6.01
C VAL A 27 18.54 7.18 -4.71
N PHE A 28 17.87 6.16 -4.20
CA PHE A 28 17.00 6.18 -3.06
C PHE A 28 17.45 5.12 -2.08
N ARG A 29 17.24 5.34 -0.79
CA ARG A 29 17.52 4.33 0.23
C ARG A 29 16.20 3.76 0.73
N SER A 30 16.17 2.45 0.96
CA SER A 30 14.99 1.76 1.48
C SER A 30 14.50 2.41 2.77
N TYR A 31 13.19 2.37 2.96
CA TYR A 31 12.45 3.02 4.03
C TYR A 31 12.95 2.72 5.46
N ALA A 32 12.87 3.70 6.37
CA ALA A 32 13.37 3.58 7.75
C ALA A 32 12.76 2.42 8.56
N PRO A 33 11.45 2.10 8.49
CA PRO A 33 10.91 0.87 9.07
C PRO A 33 11.38 -0.45 8.45
N TYR A 34 11.81 -0.45 7.18
CA TYR A 34 12.45 -1.60 6.55
C TYR A 34 13.99 -1.54 6.68
N ALA A 35 14.58 -0.40 7.04
CA ALA A 35 16.03 -0.20 7.16
C ALA A 35 16.67 -1.12 8.21
N PRO A 36 16.05 -1.39 9.38
CA PRO A 36 16.53 -2.38 10.34
C PRO A 36 16.54 -3.82 9.83
N LEU A 37 15.92 -4.12 8.69
CA LEU A 37 15.92 -5.47 8.13
C LEU A 37 17.19 -5.81 7.39
N PHE A 38 17.88 -4.79 6.91
CA PHE A 38 19.09 -4.94 6.14
C PHE A 38 20.27 -4.88 7.09
N ALA A 39 21.05 -5.97 7.15
CA ALA A 39 22.18 -6.10 8.07
C ALA A 39 23.21 -4.94 7.95
N GLU A 40 23.31 -4.33 6.77
CA GLU A 40 24.21 -3.21 6.44
C GLU A 40 23.51 -1.84 6.38
N GLY A 41 22.28 -1.74 6.92
CA GLY A 41 21.44 -0.55 6.82
C GLY A 41 20.66 -0.45 5.49
N SER A 42 19.94 0.65 5.28
CA SER A 42 18.98 0.77 4.17
C SER A 42 19.58 0.44 2.79
N LEU A 43 18.91 -0.45 2.05
CA LEU A 43 19.30 -0.83 0.70
C LEU A 43 19.17 0.33 -0.26
N ALA A 44 20.20 0.52 -1.09
CA ALA A 44 20.15 1.49 -2.17
C ALA A 44 19.34 0.95 -3.36
N VAL A 45 18.43 1.78 -3.84
CA VAL A 45 17.49 1.51 -4.91
C VAL A 45 17.59 2.64 -5.92
N ILE A 46 17.70 2.33 -7.20
CA ILE A 46 17.53 3.30 -8.27
C ILE A 46 16.08 3.24 -8.70
N ALA A 47 15.33 4.33 -8.60
CA ALA A 47 14.03 4.42 -9.25
C ALA A 47 14.06 5.51 -10.33
N ASP A 48 13.48 5.18 -11.46
CA ASP A 48 13.19 6.08 -12.57
C ASP A 48 11.70 6.00 -12.90
N PRO A 49 11.15 6.90 -13.74
CA PRO A 49 9.72 6.90 -14.07
C PRO A 49 9.16 5.61 -14.69
N ARG A 50 10.01 4.64 -15.06
CA ARG A 50 9.63 3.39 -15.74
C ARG A 50 9.96 2.14 -14.94
N SER A 51 10.80 2.25 -13.91
CA SER A 51 11.27 1.09 -13.15
C SER A 51 11.94 1.45 -11.83
N THR A 52 11.96 0.45 -10.95
CA THR A 52 12.83 0.45 -9.78
C THR A 52 13.84 -0.69 -9.91
N ARG A 53 15.09 -0.46 -9.50
CA ARG A 53 16.21 -1.40 -9.58
C ARG A 53 16.97 -1.40 -8.25
N TRP A 54 17.23 -2.58 -7.69
CA TRP A 54 18.13 -2.68 -6.54
C TRP A 54 19.57 -2.60 -7.02
N LEU A 55 20.43 -2.03 -6.18
CA LEU A 55 21.88 -2.12 -6.35
C LEU A 55 22.39 -3.31 -5.52
N GLY A 56 22.75 -4.43 -6.16
CA GLY A 56 23.27 -5.62 -5.49
C GLY A 56 22.95 -6.93 -6.21
N ASP A 57 23.23 -8.07 -5.56
CA ASP A 57 23.06 -9.43 -6.12
C ASP A 57 21.61 -9.97 -6.00
N PHE A 58 20.64 -9.11 -5.68
CA PHE A 58 19.25 -9.51 -5.53
C PHE A 58 18.56 -9.67 -6.89
N ASN A 59 18.09 -10.90 -7.18
CA ASN A 59 17.51 -11.26 -8.48
C ASN A 59 16.03 -10.85 -8.68
N GLY A 60 15.45 -10.09 -7.77
CA GLY A 60 14.05 -9.67 -7.86
C GLY A 60 13.06 -10.69 -7.27
N PRO A 61 11.74 -10.42 -7.40
CA PRO A 61 10.68 -11.33 -6.96
C PRO A 61 10.67 -12.62 -7.78
N VAL A 62 10.36 -13.73 -7.13
CA VAL A 62 10.06 -15.01 -7.77
C VAL A 62 8.56 -15.06 -8.11
N ASN A 63 8.19 -15.71 -9.21
CA ASN A 63 6.77 -15.86 -9.56
C ASN A 63 6.00 -16.58 -8.42
N GLY A 64 4.86 -16.02 -8.02
CA GLY A 64 4.06 -16.50 -6.90
C GLY A 64 4.62 -16.15 -5.51
N GLU A 65 5.78 -15.50 -5.43
CA GLU A 65 6.31 -14.98 -4.16
C GLU A 65 5.59 -13.69 -3.79
N HIS A 66 5.09 -13.63 -2.56
CA HIS A 66 4.47 -12.41 -2.07
C HIS A 66 5.53 -11.33 -1.85
N VAL A 67 5.17 -10.08 -2.14
CA VAL A 67 6.03 -8.90 -1.99
C VAL A 67 6.81 -8.80 -0.67
N ARG A 68 6.23 -9.07 0.52
CA ARG A 68 7.02 -8.89 1.76
C ARG A 68 8.04 -10.01 1.96
N ASP A 69 7.81 -11.21 1.43
CA ASP A 69 8.81 -12.30 1.40
C ASP A 69 9.95 -11.93 0.46
N THR A 70 9.62 -11.34 -0.70
CA THR A 70 10.61 -10.76 -1.62
C THR A 70 11.49 -9.75 -0.89
N MET A 71 10.88 -8.85 -0.08
CA MET A 71 11.62 -7.85 0.71
C MET A 71 12.44 -8.46 1.84
N ALA A 72 11.88 -9.43 2.58
CA ALA A 72 12.57 -10.11 3.67
C ALA A 72 13.81 -10.85 3.14
N ARG A 73 13.65 -11.57 2.01
CA ARG A 73 14.73 -12.26 1.34
C ARG A 73 15.79 -11.30 0.81
N ALA A 74 15.39 -10.17 0.23
CA ALA A 74 16.32 -9.11 -0.16
C ALA A 74 17.13 -8.59 1.04
N ALA A 75 16.54 -8.65 2.24
CA ALA A 75 17.14 -8.24 3.48
C ALA A 75 17.98 -9.33 4.18
N GLY A 76 18.01 -10.55 3.64
CA GLY A 76 18.67 -11.69 4.29
C GLY A 76 17.89 -12.26 5.49
N LEU A 77 16.60 -11.94 5.59
CA LEU A 77 15.71 -12.44 6.64
C LEU A 77 14.93 -13.68 6.16
N SER A 78 14.63 -14.58 7.10
CA SER A 78 13.82 -15.78 6.83
C SER A 78 12.32 -15.51 6.75
N ALA A 79 11.85 -14.36 7.24
CA ALA A 79 10.44 -13.95 7.23
C ALA A 79 10.33 -12.42 7.33
N PRO A 80 9.23 -11.82 6.83
CA PRO A 80 9.00 -10.38 6.97
C PRO A 80 8.78 -9.99 8.44
N PRO A 81 9.41 -8.90 8.89
CA PRO A 81 9.26 -8.42 10.27
C PRO A 81 7.85 -7.90 10.54
N ARG A 82 7.52 -7.75 11.81
CA ARG A 82 6.38 -6.93 12.25
C ARG A 82 6.90 -5.69 12.95
N LEU A 83 6.32 -4.54 12.64
CA LEU A 83 6.64 -3.29 13.34
C LEU A 83 5.86 -3.24 14.65
N ARG A 84 6.41 -2.52 15.62
CA ARG A 84 5.83 -2.36 16.96
C ARG A 84 5.87 -0.89 17.34
N LEU A 85 4.74 -0.36 17.78
CA LEU A 85 4.70 0.96 18.39
C LEU A 85 5.48 0.93 19.71
N GLY A 86 6.24 1.98 19.97
CA GLY A 86 6.71 2.28 21.33
C GLY A 86 5.52 2.62 22.24
N PRO A 87 5.66 2.42 23.57
CA PRO A 87 4.57 2.62 24.53
C PRO A 87 4.02 4.06 24.59
N GLU A 88 4.80 5.04 24.14
CA GLU A 88 4.50 6.48 24.19
C GLU A 88 3.54 6.95 23.07
N VAL A 89 3.28 6.13 22.04
CA VAL A 89 2.56 6.59 20.84
C VAL A 89 1.05 6.53 21.07
N ARG A 90 0.41 7.71 21.15
CA ARG A 90 -1.05 7.84 21.21
C ARG A 90 -1.68 7.44 19.88
N ARG A 91 -2.74 6.63 19.95
CA ARG A 91 -3.48 6.21 18.76
C ARG A 91 -4.33 7.36 18.21
N GLU A 92 -4.05 7.82 17.00
CA GLU A 92 -5.01 8.52 16.15
C GLU A 92 -6.10 7.52 15.76
N ALA A 93 -7.19 7.47 16.53
CA ALA A 93 -8.28 6.53 16.33
C ALA A 93 -9.14 6.90 15.09
N ALA A 94 -8.51 6.96 13.92
CA ALA A 94 -9.07 7.42 12.65
C ALA A 94 -8.98 6.35 11.56
N ILE A 95 -9.88 6.41 10.59
CA ILE A 95 -9.80 5.65 9.34
C ILE A 95 -8.98 6.49 8.36
N VAL A 96 -7.95 5.88 7.79
CA VAL A 96 -7.02 6.56 6.88
C VAL A 96 -7.29 6.13 5.45
N LEU A 97 -7.54 7.09 4.56
CA LEU A 97 -7.71 6.87 3.13
C LEU A 97 -6.43 7.29 2.40
N CYS A 98 -5.89 6.40 1.57
CA CYS A 98 -4.76 6.70 0.68
C CYS A 98 -5.21 6.48 -0.77
N PRO A 99 -5.72 7.53 -1.47
CA PRO A 99 -6.44 7.34 -2.72
C PRO A 99 -5.56 7.01 -3.94
N HIS A 100 -4.25 7.25 -3.85
CA HIS A 100 -3.33 7.24 -4.98
C HIS A 100 -2.44 6.00 -5.05
N ALA A 101 -2.13 5.59 -6.27
CA ALA A 101 -1.20 4.49 -6.55
C ALA A 101 0.00 4.99 -7.36
N ALA A 102 1.05 4.17 -7.42
CA ALA A 102 2.18 4.40 -8.33
C ALA A 102 1.71 4.57 -9.78
N GLU A 103 0.76 3.72 -10.18
CA GLU A 103 0.21 3.66 -11.53
C GLU A 103 -1.27 4.02 -11.48
N ARG A 104 -1.66 5.04 -12.25
CA ARG A 104 -3.02 5.62 -12.21
C ARG A 104 -4.13 4.63 -12.55
N PHE A 105 -3.86 3.61 -13.35
CA PHE A 105 -4.87 2.59 -13.71
C PHE A 105 -5.34 1.74 -12.52
N LYS A 106 -4.60 1.77 -11.40
CA LYS A 106 -4.98 1.13 -10.14
C LYS A 106 -5.81 2.04 -9.22
N GLU A 107 -5.93 3.33 -9.55
CA GLU A 107 -6.64 4.29 -8.70
C GLU A 107 -8.15 4.11 -8.82
N TRP A 108 -8.82 4.23 -7.69
CA TRP A 108 -10.28 4.14 -7.62
C TRP A 108 -10.91 5.50 -7.97
N PRO A 109 -12.08 5.53 -8.63
CA PRO A 109 -12.68 6.79 -9.09
C PRO A 109 -12.84 7.83 -7.96
N GLU A 110 -12.51 9.09 -8.22
CA GLU A 110 -12.58 10.17 -7.20
C GLU A 110 -13.96 10.25 -6.54
N ARG A 111 -15.04 10.20 -7.33
CA ARG A 111 -16.41 10.23 -6.81
C ARG A 111 -16.68 9.11 -5.80
N TYR A 112 -16.06 7.95 -5.98
CA TYR A 112 -16.27 6.80 -5.09
C TYR A 112 -15.56 7.00 -3.75
N TRP A 113 -14.38 7.64 -3.77
CA TRP A 113 -13.70 8.07 -2.55
C TRP A 113 -14.54 9.05 -1.73
N SER A 114 -15.15 10.06 -2.36
CA SER A 114 -16.00 11.03 -1.66
C SER A 114 -17.23 10.35 -1.02
N LEU A 115 -17.87 9.42 -1.73
CA LEU A 115 -19.01 8.65 -1.22
C LEU A 115 -18.63 7.76 -0.03
N LEU A 116 -17.49 7.07 -0.11
CA LEU A 116 -16.97 6.28 1.00
C LEU A 116 -16.69 7.18 2.21
N ALA A 117 -16.00 8.31 2.01
CA ALA A 117 -15.67 9.23 3.09
C ALA A 117 -16.91 9.77 3.79
N GLU A 118 -17.96 10.13 3.04
CA GLU A 118 -19.25 10.56 3.59
C GLU A 118 -19.89 9.48 4.47
N ALA A 119 -19.95 8.23 3.97
CA ALA A 119 -20.50 7.11 4.73
C ALA A 119 -19.69 6.81 6.00
N LEU A 120 -18.36 6.90 5.94
CA LEU A 120 -17.48 6.68 7.08
C LEU A 120 -17.62 7.78 8.14
N LEU A 121 -17.75 9.05 7.75
CA LEU A 121 -18.03 10.14 8.69
C LEU A 121 -19.35 9.92 9.45
N GLY A 122 -20.36 9.37 8.78
CA GLY A 122 -21.64 9.00 9.41
C GLY A 122 -21.51 7.96 10.54
N SER A 123 -20.39 7.22 10.61
CA SER A 123 -20.11 6.26 11.68
C SER A 123 -19.51 6.88 12.95
N GLY A 124 -19.20 8.19 12.93
CA GLY A 124 -18.59 8.90 14.05
C GLY A 124 -17.08 8.65 14.23
N VAL A 125 -16.45 7.89 13.34
CA VAL A 125 -15.00 7.68 13.34
C VAL A 125 -14.34 8.78 12.50
N PRO A 126 -13.30 9.48 13.02
CA PRO A 126 -12.57 10.48 12.24
C PRO A 126 -11.99 9.88 10.95
N VAL A 127 -12.06 10.64 9.86
CA VAL A 127 -11.48 10.25 8.56
C VAL A 127 -10.31 11.17 8.22
N ILE A 128 -9.15 10.57 7.98
CA ILE A 128 -7.95 11.26 7.52
C ILE A 128 -7.64 10.82 6.09
N VAL A 129 -7.33 11.76 5.20
CA VAL A 129 -6.87 11.47 3.85
C VAL A 129 -5.38 11.79 3.75
N LEU A 130 -4.59 10.83 3.27
CA LEU A 130 -3.19 11.00 2.93
C LEU A 130 -3.03 10.93 1.40
N PRO A 131 -3.14 12.08 0.71
CA PRO A 131 -2.90 12.15 -0.72
C PRO A 131 -1.41 11.98 -1.04
N ALA A 132 -1.11 11.67 -2.30
CA ALA A 132 0.28 11.56 -2.74
C ALA A 132 0.80 12.96 -3.12
N PRO A 133 2.05 13.30 -2.78
CA PRO A 133 2.64 14.58 -3.17
C PRO A 133 2.57 14.80 -4.69
N GLY A 134 2.20 16.01 -5.11
CA GLY A 134 2.14 16.39 -6.52
C GLY A 134 0.96 15.81 -7.31
N ARG A 135 -0.04 15.21 -6.63
CA ARG A 135 -1.34 14.87 -7.25
C ARG A 135 -2.32 16.02 -7.13
N ASP A 136 -3.30 16.01 -8.03
CA ASP A 136 -4.39 16.99 -8.05
C ASP A 136 -5.21 16.89 -6.75
N GLU A 137 -5.74 18.03 -6.30
CA GLU A 137 -6.62 18.09 -5.13
C GLU A 137 -7.93 17.36 -5.41
N MET A 138 -8.36 16.51 -4.48
CA MET A 138 -9.63 15.79 -4.55
C MET A 138 -10.70 16.51 -3.72
N ARG A 139 -11.96 16.43 -4.16
CA ARG A 139 -13.07 17.00 -3.39
C ARG A 139 -13.56 16.04 -2.32
N TRP A 140 -13.47 16.47 -1.06
CA TRP A 140 -13.93 15.71 0.10
C TRP A 140 -15.17 16.32 0.77
N PRO A 141 -16.04 15.49 1.37
CA PRO A 141 -17.12 15.99 2.22
C PRO A 141 -16.58 16.72 3.46
N SER A 142 -17.40 17.63 4.01
CA SER A 142 -17.05 18.37 5.23
C SER A 142 -16.78 17.42 6.40
N GLY A 143 -15.70 17.66 7.15
CA GLY A 143 -15.27 16.83 8.28
C GLY A 143 -14.16 15.83 7.94
N VAL A 144 -13.83 15.62 6.67
CA VAL A 144 -12.61 14.91 6.27
C VAL A 144 -11.38 15.79 6.54
N HIS A 145 -10.35 15.21 7.15
CA HIS A 145 -9.08 15.88 7.38
C HIS A 145 -8.01 15.41 6.40
N GLU A 146 -7.72 16.22 5.38
CA GLU A 146 -6.59 15.96 4.49
C GLU A 146 -5.26 16.37 5.16
N ARG A 147 -4.23 15.52 5.03
CA ARG A 147 -2.87 15.80 5.53
C ARG A 147 -1.82 15.45 4.48
N GLN A 148 -1.15 16.47 3.98
CA GLN A 148 0.06 16.31 3.17
C GLN A 148 1.21 15.96 4.11
N VAL A 149 1.72 14.74 4.00
CA VAL A 149 2.80 14.23 4.84
C VAL A 149 3.89 13.61 3.98
N ASP A 150 5.12 13.69 4.47
CA ASP A 150 6.17 12.84 3.94
C ASP A 150 5.93 11.38 4.37
N LEU A 151 6.80 10.51 3.89
CA LEU A 151 6.73 9.09 4.14
C LEU A 151 6.90 8.72 5.64
N ALA A 152 7.64 9.52 6.42
CA ALA A 152 7.78 9.32 7.86
C ALA A 152 6.50 9.70 8.60
N GLY A 153 5.87 10.82 8.22
CA GLY A 153 4.55 11.23 8.71
C GLY A 153 3.47 10.21 8.36
N MET A 154 3.46 9.68 7.14
CA MET A 154 2.57 8.59 6.74
C MET A 154 2.76 7.35 7.63
N SER A 155 4.01 6.95 7.91
CA SER A 155 4.30 5.86 8.85
C SER A 155 3.57 6.06 10.18
N ARG A 156 3.70 7.27 10.72
CA ARG A 156 3.23 7.61 12.05
C ARG A 156 1.71 7.56 12.09
N VAL A 157 1.04 8.19 11.12
CA VAL A 157 -0.42 8.16 11.00
C VAL A 157 -0.92 6.71 10.86
N LEU A 158 -0.34 5.94 9.93
CA LEU A 158 -0.73 4.55 9.69
C LEU A 158 -0.51 3.66 10.91
N SER A 159 0.59 3.84 11.64
CA SER A 159 0.91 3.05 12.83
C SER A 159 -0.15 3.16 13.94
N THR A 160 -0.94 4.23 13.92
CA THR A 160 -1.93 4.55 14.93
C THR A 160 -3.38 4.40 14.49
N ALA A 161 -3.61 4.22 13.19
CA ALA A 161 -4.94 4.20 12.57
C ALA A 161 -5.79 3.01 13.04
N VAL A 162 -7.12 3.18 13.03
CA VAL A 162 -8.04 2.06 13.30
C VAL A 162 -8.23 1.15 12.10
N ALA A 163 -8.15 1.70 10.90
CA ALA A 163 -8.11 1.00 9.63
C ALA A 163 -7.50 1.91 8.55
N MET A 164 -7.03 1.30 7.47
CA MET A 164 -6.49 1.98 6.30
C MET A 164 -7.17 1.45 5.03
N VAL A 165 -7.53 2.34 4.10
CA VAL A 165 -8.15 1.99 2.81
C VAL A 165 -7.35 2.57 1.64
N GLY A 166 -7.04 1.76 0.63
CA GLY A 166 -6.27 2.20 -0.54
C GLY A 166 -6.20 1.18 -1.68
N PRO A 167 -5.73 1.58 -2.87
CA PRO A 167 -5.45 0.66 -3.97
C PRO A 167 -4.15 -0.13 -3.75
N ASP A 168 -3.84 -1.04 -4.67
CA ASP A 168 -2.54 -1.75 -4.72
C ASP A 168 -1.35 -0.79 -4.88
N SER A 169 -0.74 -0.43 -3.75
CA SER A 169 0.35 0.53 -3.62
C SER A 169 1.11 0.35 -2.30
N GLY A 170 2.28 0.99 -2.17
CA GLY A 170 3.21 0.76 -1.06
C GLY A 170 2.62 1.01 0.35
N HIS A 171 1.64 1.91 0.48
CA HIS A 171 0.99 2.21 1.75
C HIS A 171 0.22 1.01 2.35
N ILE A 172 -0.27 0.07 1.51
CA ILE A 172 -0.94 -1.17 1.95
C ILE A 172 0.05 -2.02 2.76
N HIS A 173 1.25 -2.22 2.22
CA HIS A 173 2.29 -3.02 2.89
C HIS A 173 2.88 -2.30 4.09
N LEU A 174 2.94 -0.97 4.06
CA LEU A 174 3.34 -0.17 5.22
C LEU A 174 2.34 -0.33 6.38
N ALA A 175 1.05 -0.20 6.12
CA ALA A 175 0.00 -0.39 7.12
C ALA A 175 -0.01 -1.84 7.65
N ASP A 176 0.12 -2.84 6.78
CA ASP A 176 0.20 -4.26 7.15
C ASP A 176 1.48 -4.58 7.96
N ALA A 177 2.57 -3.86 7.77
CA ALA A 177 3.77 -3.97 8.60
C ALA A 177 3.55 -3.44 10.02
N TRP A 178 2.71 -2.42 10.19
CA TRP A 178 2.26 -1.89 11.48
C TRP A 178 1.12 -2.70 12.13
N GLU A 179 0.67 -3.77 11.49
CA GLU A 179 -0.53 -4.55 11.89
C GLU A 179 -1.81 -3.68 11.93
N THR A 180 -1.81 -2.56 11.24
CA THR A 180 -3.00 -1.74 11.01
C THR A 180 -3.94 -2.52 10.11
N PRO A 181 -5.24 -2.66 10.44
CA PRO A 181 -6.20 -3.32 9.56
C PRO A 181 -6.24 -2.63 8.19
N VAL A 182 -6.02 -3.41 7.13
CA VAL A 182 -5.95 -2.91 5.76
C VAL A 182 -7.16 -3.39 4.97
N VAL A 183 -7.84 -2.45 4.31
CA VAL A 183 -8.86 -2.68 3.29
C VAL A 183 -8.28 -2.24 1.96
N GLY A 184 -7.66 -3.19 1.26
CA GLY A 184 -7.11 -2.93 -0.08
C GLY A 184 -8.17 -3.11 -1.17
N LEU A 185 -8.12 -2.27 -2.20
CA LEU A 185 -9.03 -2.27 -3.34
C LEU A 185 -8.30 -2.83 -4.58
N TYR A 186 -8.76 -3.98 -5.09
CA TYR A 186 -8.10 -4.75 -6.13
C TYR A 186 -9.07 -5.07 -7.27
N ALA A 187 -8.80 -4.54 -8.45
CA ALA A 187 -9.45 -4.95 -9.70
C ALA A 187 -8.46 -4.92 -10.86
N ALA A 188 -7.62 -3.89 -10.92
CA ALA A 188 -6.52 -3.80 -11.88
C ALA A 188 -5.39 -4.82 -11.63
N THR A 189 -5.24 -5.25 -10.38
CA THR A 189 -4.32 -6.28 -9.90
C THR A 189 -5.06 -7.17 -8.90
N SER A 190 -4.50 -8.31 -8.49
CA SER A 190 -5.14 -9.23 -7.54
C SER A 190 -4.52 -9.16 -6.14
N ALA A 191 -5.39 -9.19 -5.14
CA ALA A 191 -5.03 -9.29 -3.73
C ALA A 191 -4.34 -10.62 -3.39
N ALA A 192 -4.52 -11.67 -4.20
CA ALA A 192 -3.83 -12.94 -4.00
C ALA A 192 -2.30 -12.80 -4.09
N THR A 193 -1.81 -11.87 -4.91
CA THR A 193 -0.37 -11.65 -5.14
C THR A 193 0.15 -10.40 -4.46
N TYR A 194 -0.65 -9.32 -4.49
CA TYR A 194 -0.27 -7.98 -4.05
C TYR A 194 -1.03 -7.53 -2.80
N GLY A 195 -1.76 -8.44 -2.16
CA GLY A 195 -2.51 -8.21 -0.93
C GLY A 195 -1.61 -7.87 0.27
N PRO A 196 -2.20 -7.45 1.40
CA PRO A 196 -1.54 -7.45 2.70
C PRO A 196 -1.50 -8.88 3.29
N TYR A 197 -0.43 -9.25 4.00
CA TYR A 197 -0.24 -10.61 4.56
C TYR A 197 -1.32 -10.96 5.57
N ASN A 198 -1.60 -10.06 6.52
CA ASN A 198 -2.46 -10.36 7.66
C ASN A 198 -3.92 -9.95 7.43
N GLY A 199 -4.18 -9.26 6.32
CA GLY A 199 -5.42 -8.54 6.04
C GLY A 199 -6.10 -8.88 4.72
N ALA A 200 -5.57 -9.81 3.90
CA ALA A 200 -6.12 -10.10 2.56
C ALA A 200 -7.63 -10.41 2.56
N ARG A 201 -8.15 -11.02 3.64
CA ARG A 201 -9.58 -11.31 3.83
C ARG A 201 -10.48 -10.06 3.91
N HIS A 202 -9.91 -8.90 4.20
CA HIS A 202 -10.60 -7.62 4.32
C HIS A 202 -10.45 -6.77 3.06
N CYS A 203 -9.72 -7.27 2.06
CA CYS A 203 -9.58 -6.61 0.78
C CYS A 203 -10.79 -6.92 -0.12
N VAL A 204 -11.17 -5.94 -0.94
CA VAL A 204 -12.14 -6.15 -2.01
C VAL A 204 -11.35 -6.53 -3.26
N ASP A 205 -11.49 -7.77 -3.73
CA ASP A 205 -10.84 -8.27 -4.94
C ASP A 205 -11.88 -8.65 -6.00
N ARG A 206 -12.00 -7.78 -7.01
CA ARG A 206 -12.82 -7.94 -8.22
C ARG A 206 -11.95 -8.27 -9.44
N HIS A 207 -10.66 -8.56 -9.27
CA HIS A 207 -9.73 -8.81 -10.37
C HIS A 207 -10.22 -9.95 -11.28
N ARG A 208 -10.72 -11.05 -10.71
CA ARG A 208 -11.24 -12.18 -11.50
C ARG A 208 -12.46 -11.84 -12.35
N GLU A 209 -13.21 -10.80 -12.01
CA GLU A 209 -14.39 -10.34 -12.76
C GLU A 209 -14.01 -9.50 -13.97
N VAL A 210 -12.87 -8.81 -13.90
CA VAL A 210 -12.38 -7.91 -14.96
C VAL A 210 -11.21 -8.52 -15.77
N TYR A 211 -10.55 -9.54 -15.23
CA TYR A 211 -9.46 -10.25 -15.91
C TYR A 211 -10.00 -11.12 -17.05
N PRO A 212 -9.35 -11.16 -18.22
CA PRO A 212 -9.83 -11.92 -19.37
C PRO A 212 -10.16 -13.38 -19.04
N ALA A 213 -11.38 -13.79 -19.36
CA ALA A 213 -11.86 -15.15 -19.09
C ALA A 213 -10.98 -16.20 -19.80
N ARG A 214 -10.74 -17.33 -19.12
CA ARG A 214 -10.00 -18.51 -19.61
C ARG A 214 -8.48 -18.35 -19.75
N GLN A 215 -7.89 -17.29 -19.20
CA GLN A 215 -6.44 -17.21 -19.06
C GLN A 215 -6.02 -17.67 -17.65
N PRO A 216 -4.92 -18.45 -17.52
CA PRO A 216 -4.26 -18.62 -16.24
C PRO A 216 -3.96 -17.25 -15.62
N TYR A 217 -4.06 -17.15 -14.30
CA TYR A 217 -3.69 -15.93 -13.61
C TYR A 217 -2.19 -15.68 -13.83
N ASP A 218 -1.88 -14.54 -14.45
CA ASP A 218 -0.54 -14.05 -14.66
C ASP A 218 -0.41 -12.69 -13.99
N SER A 219 0.41 -12.62 -12.94
CA SER A 219 0.62 -11.39 -12.16
C SER A 219 1.32 -10.27 -12.96
N SER A 220 1.84 -10.57 -14.15
CA SER A 220 2.44 -9.61 -15.08
C SER A 220 1.43 -9.02 -16.08
N VAL A 221 0.24 -9.60 -16.20
CA VAL A 221 -0.82 -9.11 -17.10
C VAL A 221 -1.70 -8.11 -16.35
N HIS A 222 -1.73 -6.88 -16.86
CA HIS A 222 -2.54 -5.81 -16.30
C HIS A 222 -3.81 -5.59 -17.13
N VAL A 223 -4.95 -5.45 -16.46
CA VAL A 223 -6.23 -5.18 -17.11
C VAL A 223 -6.29 -3.73 -17.58
N HIS A 224 -6.46 -3.52 -18.89
CA HIS A 224 -6.61 -2.19 -19.48
C HIS A 224 -8.03 -1.61 -19.29
N GLY A 225 -8.17 -0.28 -19.37
CA GLY A 225 -9.46 0.40 -19.25
C GLY A 225 -9.73 0.90 -17.84
N THR A 226 -10.94 0.68 -17.33
CA THR A 226 -11.41 1.21 -16.03
C THR A 226 -11.75 0.11 -15.02
N PRO A 227 -10.88 -0.90 -14.79
CA PRO A 227 -11.20 -2.07 -13.97
C PRO A 227 -11.63 -1.72 -12.55
N MET A 228 -11.11 -0.63 -12.00
CA MET A 228 -11.45 -0.16 -10.65
C MET A 228 -12.93 0.26 -10.49
N HIS A 229 -13.69 0.47 -11.57
CA HIS A 229 -15.14 0.72 -11.50
C HIS A 229 -15.94 -0.53 -11.08
N ALA A 230 -15.34 -1.73 -11.15
CA ALA A 230 -15.98 -2.96 -10.68
C ALA A 230 -16.14 -3.01 -9.14
N ILE A 231 -15.45 -2.12 -8.41
CA ILE A 231 -15.55 -2.00 -6.95
C ILE A 231 -16.50 -0.85 -6.62
N SER A 232 -17.64 -1.15 -6.02
CA SER A 232 -18.60 -0.12 -5.60
C SER A 232 -18.22 0.50 -4.25
N PRO A 233 -18.70 1.72 -3.93
CA PRO A 233 -18.51 2.29 -2.60
C PRO A 233 -19.07 1.43 -1.47
N ASP A 234 -20.17 0.71 -1.71
CA ASP A 234 -20.78 -0.18 -0.73
C ASP A 234 -19.90 -1.40 -0.45
N ASP A 235 -19.22 -1.96 -1.46
CA ASP A 235 -18.22 -3.02 -1.26
C ASP A 235 -17.11 -2.57 -0.30
N ALA A 236 -16.57 -1.37 -0.55
CA ALA A 236 -15.51 -0.80 0.28
C ALA A 236 -15.98 -0.51 1.71
N LEU A 237 -17.18 0.06 1.87
CA LEU A 237 -17.78 0.33 3.18
C LEU A 237 -18.01 -0.95 3.99
N ALA A 238 -18.56 -1.99 3.34
CA ALA A 238 -18.78 -3.29 3.97
C ALA A 238 -17.46 -3.91 4.47
N ALA A 239 -16.39 -3.81 3.66
CA ALA A 239 -15.07 -4.29 4.02
C ALA A 239 -14.47 -3.51 5.21
N VAL A 240 -14.61 -2.19 5.25
CA VAL A 240 -14.18 -1.35 6.40
C VAL A 240 -14.91 -1.75 7.68
N ASN A 241 -16.23 -1.89 7.62
CA ASN A 241 -17.03 -2.32 8.78
C ASN A 241 -16.61 -3.71 9.28
N GLY A 242 -16.34 -4.65 8.37
CA GLY A 242 -15.80 -5.98 8.71
C GLY A 242 -14.42 -5.92 9.39
N ALA A 243 -13.55 -5.02 8.94
CA ALA A 243 -12.23 -4.82 9.53
C ALA A 243 -12.30 -4.20 10.94
N LEU A 244 -13.22 -3.28 11.18
CA LEU A 244 -13.42 -2.62 12.47
C LEU A 244 -14.07 -3.55 13.52
N ASN A 245 -15.08 -4.33 13.14
CA ASN A 245 -15.83 -5.20 14.06
C ASN A 245 -15.00 -6.34 14.66
N LYS A 246 -13.89 -6.76 14.03
CA LYS A 246 -13.00 -7.80 14.59
C LYS A 246 -12.11 -7.30 15.73
N LYS A 247 -11.96 -5.98 15.94
CA LYS A 247 -11.22 -5.45 17.09
C LYS A 247 -11.94 -5.66 18.43
N SER A 248 -13.22 -6.04 18.41
CA SER A 248 -14.07 -6.25 19.59
C SER A 248 -13.90 -7.60 20.29
N SER A 249 -13.23 -8.57 19.65
CA SER A 249 -12.99 -9.90 20.22
C SER A 249 -11.52 -10.01 20.61
N PRO A 250 -11.16 -10.10 21.90
CA PRO A 250 -9.81 -10.49 22.27
C PRO A 250 -9.56 -11.88 21.70
N SER A 251 -8.44 -12.06 21.00
CA SER A 251 -7.99 -13.42 20.64
C SER A 251 -7.73 -14.20 21.94
N PRO A 252 -8.08 -15.50 21.99
CA PRO A 252 -7.86 -16.34 23.17
C PRO A 252 -6.37 -16.48 23.52
#